data_AF-A0A538B6J8-F1
#
_entry.id   AF-A0A538B6J8-F1
#
_cell.length_a   1.000
_cell.length_b   1.000
_cell.length_c   1.000
_cell.angle_alpha   90.00
_cell.angle_beta   90.00
_cell.angle_gamma   90.00
#
_symmetry.space_group_name_H-M   'P 1'
#
loop_
_entity.id
_entity.type
_entity.pdbx_description
1 polymer ?
#
loop_
_entity_poly.entity_id
_entity_poly.type
_entity_poly.pdbx_seq_one_letter_code
_entity_poly.pdbx_strand_id
1 'polypeptide(L)' 'MVAVPGGEGLARRLIGEGATVVLTGDDGEQIGRLLASLAAGPGRVAHFQGDVDSDAFVEFITEQFADRPPVS' A
#
# COMPACT_ATOMS: atom_id res chain seq x y z
N MET A 1 -12.70 -6.61 9.60
CA MET A 1 -11.42 -6.99 10.23
C MET A 1 -10.57 -5.73 10.30
N VAL A 2 -10.14 -5.28 11.48
CA VAL A 2 -9.44 -3.99 11.61
C VAL A 2 -7.98 -4.18 11.20
N ALA A 3 -7.62 -3.70 10.01
CA ALA A 3 -6.25 -3.67 9.51
C ALA A 3 -5.43 -2.64 10.31
N VAL A 4 -4.87 -3.08 11.43
CA VAL A 4 -3.94 -2.37 12.34
C VAL A 4 -4.44 -1.01 12.88
N PRO A 5 -4.73 -0.88 14.18
CA PRO A 5 -4.95 0.43 14.81
C PRO A 5 -3.79 1.38 14.52
N GLY A 6 -4.08 2.56 13.96
CA GLY A 6 -3.05 3.52 13.55
C GLY A 6 -2.35 3.19 12.23
N GLY A 7 -2.93 2.34 11.37
CA GLY A 7 -2.37 1.95 10.07
C GLY A 7 -1.92 3.10 9.18
N GLU A 8 -2.58 4.26 9.24
CA GLU A 8 -2.13 5.47 8.54
C GLU A 8 -0.74 5.94 9.00
N GLY A 9 -0.52 5.99 10.32
CA GLY A 9 0.78 6.40 10.87
C GLY A 9 1.88 5.40 10.53
N LEU A 10 1.54 4.11 10.52
CA LEU A 10 2.45 3.05 10.09
C LEU A 10 2.80 3.18 8.60
N ALA A 11 1.80 3.41 7.74
CA ALA A 11 2.01 3.60 6.30
C ALA A 11 2.92 4.80 6.02
N ARG A 12 2.69 5.94 6.68
CA ARG A 12 3.55 7.13 6.56
C ARG A 12 4.99 6.84 6.96
N ARG A 13 5.20 6.13 8.07
CA ARG A 13 6.55 5.75 8.52
C ARG A 13 7.24 4.85 7.51
N LEU A 14 6.58 3.77 7.07
CA LEU A 14 7.14 2.79 6.13
C LEU A 14 7.47 3.44 4.77
N ILE A 15 6.59 4.29 4.24
CA ILE A 15 6.87 5.07 3.04
C ILE A 15 8.06 6.00 3.24
N GLY A 16 8.17 6.66 4.39
CA GLY A 16 9.32 7.49 4.75
C GLY A 16 10.64 6.72 4.80
N GLU A 17 10.60 5.44 5.15
CA GLU A 17 11.74 4.51 5.14
C GLU A 17 12.02 3.90 3.75
N GLY A 18 11.25 4.27 2.72
CA GLY A 18 11.43 3.78 1.34
C GLY A 18 10.75 2.44 1.04
N ALA A 19 9.84 1.98 1.90
CA ALA A 19 9.11 0.75 1.68
C ALA A 19 8.06 0.87 0.58
N THR A 20 7.64 -0.27 0.03
CA THR A 20 6.41 -0.39 -0.75
C THR A 20 5.27 -0.74 0.21
N VAL A 21 4.20 0.07 0.22
CA VAL A 21 3.03 -0.11 1.09
C VAL A 21 1.80 -0.29 0.22
N VAL A 22 1.00 -1.32 0.54
CA VAL A 22 -0.32 -1.52 -0.04
C VAL A 22 -1.37 -1.16 1.00
N LEU A 23 -2.22 -0.20 0.65
CA LEU A 23 -3.40 0.14 1.44
C LEU A 23 -4.56 -0.73 0.98
N THR A 24 -5.26 -1.35 1.93
CA THR A 24 -6.40 -2.24 1.65
C THR A 24 -7.64 -1.69 2.33
N GLY A 25 -8.76 -1.64 1.61
CA GLY A 25 -10.03 -1.17 2.14
C GLY A 25 -10.88 -0.48 1.09
N ASP A 26 -12.11 -0.12 1.48
CA ASP A 26 -13.07 0.53 0.60
C ASP A 26 -12.56 1.88 0.09
N ASP A 27 -12.92 2.18 -1.16
CA ASP A 27 -12.63 3.47 -1.77
C ASP A 27 -13.41 4.61 -1.11
N GLY A 28 -12.74 5.76 -0.97
CA GLY A 28 -13.35 6.94 -0.38
C GLY A 28 -12.42 8.14 -0.36
N GLU A 29 -12.98 9.32 -0.11
CA GLU A 29 -12.22 10.57 -0.10
C GLU A 29 -11.04 10.53 0.90
N GLN A 30 -11.19 9.80 2.00
CA GLN A 30 -10.12 9.60 2.99
C GLN A 30 -8.94 8.80 2.42
N ILE A 31 -9.19 7.71 1.68
CA ILE A 31 -8.11 6.91 1.09
C ILE A 31 -7.41 7.70 -0.01
N GLY A 32 -8.16 8.47 -0.80
CA GLY A 32 -7.60 9.35 -1.83
C GLY A 32 -6.67 10.43 -1.25
N ARG A 33 -7.06 11.09 -0.15
CA ARG A 33 -6.18 12.05 0.55
C ARG A 33 -4.93 11.38 1.12
N LEU A 34 -5.07 10.18 1.68
CA LEU A 34 -3.94 9.44 2.21
C LEU A 34 -2.97 9.04 1.10
N LEU A 35 -3.46 8.48 -0.01
CA LEU A 35 -2.65 8.15 -1.18
C LEU A 35 -1.89 9.35 -1.72
N ALA A 36 -2.56 10.49 -1.89
CA ALA A 36 -1.92 11.72 -2.34
C ALA A 36 -0.80 12.18 -1.37
N SER A 37 -1.02 12.04 -0.06
CA SER A 37 0.01 12.40 0.94
C SER A 37 1.21 11.46 0.93
N LEU A 38 1.01 10.17 0.65
CA LEU A 38 2.07 9.15 0.66
C LEU A 38 2.85 9.13 -0.66
N ALA A 39 2.22 9.45 -1.79
CA ALA A 39 2.85 9.49 -3.10
C ALA A 39 4.01 10.51 -3.21
N ALA A 40 4.08 11.48 -2.29
CA ALA A 40 5.17 12.43 -2.21
C ALA A 40 6.42 11.88 -1.46
N GLY A 41 6.32 10.70 -0.86
CA GLY A 41 7.41 10.08 -0.10
C GLY A 41 8.42 9.30 -0.96
N PRO A 42 9.54 8.86 -0.35
CA PRO A 42 10.58 8.10 -1.06
C PRO A 42 10.18 6.63 -1.32
N GLY A 43 9.17 6.12 -0.63
CA GLY A 43 8.60 4.80 -0.85
C GLY A 43 7.57 4.76 -1.98
N ARG A 44 6.95 3.59 -2.17
CA ARG A 44 5.88 3.38 -3.15
C ARG A 44 4.58 3.06 -2.43
N VAL A 45 3.48 3.69 -2.84
CA VAL A 45 2.16 3.38 -2.30
C VAL A 45 1.25 2.87 -3.43
N ALA A 46 0.51 1.82 -3.15
CA ALA A 46 -0.56 1.31 -4.01
C ALA A 46 -1.81 1.05 -3.16
N HIS A 47 -2.97 1.02 -3.82
CA HIS A 47 -4.24 0.73 -3.15
C HIS A 47 -4.92 -0.45 -3.83
N PHE A 48 -5.46 -1.34 -3.00
CA PHE A 48 -6.23 -2.49 -3.42
C PHE A 48 -7.61 -2.44 -2.77
N GLN A 49 -8.63 -2.36 -3.61
CA GLN A 49 -10.01 -2.47 -3.18
C GLN A 49 -10.48 -3.91 -3.38
N GLY A 50 -10.65 -4.64 -2.28
CA GLY A 50 -11.11 -6.01 -2.33
C GLY A 50 -10.75 -6.80 -1.09
N ASP A 51 -11.02 -8.10 -1.14
CA ASP A 51 -10.65 -9.03 -0.09
C ASP A 51 -9.15 -9.37 -0.16
N VAL A 52 -8.44 -9.20 0.95
CA VAL A 52 -7.00 -9.49 1.06
C VAL A 52 -6.70 -10.98 1.05
N ASP A 53 -7.71 -11.82 1.31
CA ASP A 53 -7.59 -13.28 1.25
C ASP A 53 -7.88 -13.83 -0.17
N SER A 54 -8.10 -12.96 -1.17
CA SER A 54 -8.40 -13.34 -2.54
C SER A 54 -7.16 -13.56 -3.41
N ASP A 55 -7.28 -14.42 -4.42
CA ASP A 55 -6.24 -14.61 -5.45
C ASP A 55 -5.91 -13.31 -6.20
N ALA A 56 -6.90 -12.42 -6.36
CA ALA A 56 -6.73 -11.11 -6.96
C ALA A 56 -5.77 -10.21 -6.16
N PHE A 57 -5.75 -10.34 -4.83
CA PHE A 57 -4.78 -9.62 -4.00
C PHE A 57 -3.36 -10.14 -4.22
N VAL A 58 -3.19 -11.45 -4.37
CA VAL A 58 -1.87 -12.06 -4.64
C VAL A 58 -1.32 -11.64 -6.01
N GLU A 59 -2.17 -11.62 -7.03
CA GLU A 59 -1.83 -11.13 -8.37
C GLU A 59 -1.42 -9.65 -8.31
N PHE A 60 -2.21 -8.81 -7.64
CA PHE A 60 -1.91 -7.40 -7.44
C PHE A 60 -0.56 -7.17 -6.74
N ILE A 61 -0.28 -7.91 -5.66
CA ILE A 61 1.02 -7.82 -4.97
C ILE A 61 2.15 -8.22 -5.91
N THR A 62 1.97 -9.27 -6.71
CA THR A 62 2.97 -9.69 -7.68
C THR A 62 3.27 -8.58 -8.68
N GLU A 63 2.26 -7.93 -9.24
CA GLU A 63 2.46 -6.79 -10.15
C GLU A 63 3.18 -5.61 -9.49
N GLN A 64 2.80 -5.25 -8.26
CA GLN A 64 3.40 -4.10 -7.57
C GLN A 64 4.87 -4.33 -7.18
N PHE A 65 5.27 -5.59 -6.93
CA PHE A 65 6.60 -5.94 -6.46
C PHE A 65 7.52 -6.57 -7.54
N ALA A 66 6.97 -7.02 -8.69
CA ALA A 66 7.75 -7.61 -9.79
C ALA A 66 8.71 -6.61 -10.46
N ASP A 67 8.45 -5.31 -10.35
CA ASP A 67 9.29 -4.24 -10.93
C ASP A 67 10.62 -3.99 -10.18
N ARG A 68 11.00 -4.85 -9.23
CA ARG A 68 12.35 -4.83 -8.65
C ARG A 68 13.28 -5.72 -9.48
N PRO A 69 14.36 -5.19 -10.11
CA PRO A 69 15.48 -6.05 -10.43
C PRO A 69 15.95 -6.72 -9.13
N PRO A 70 16.30 -8.02 -9.15
CA PRO A 70 16.80 -8.69 -7.96
C PRO A 70 17.99 -7.90 -7.43
N VAL A 71 17.90 -7.53 -6.15
CA VAL A 71 19.02 -6.90 -5.44
C VAL A 71 20.09 -7.97 -5.29
N SER A 72 21.17 -7.84 -6.07
CA SER A 72 22.39 -8.63 -5.94
C SER A 72 23.11 -8.34 -4.63
#